data_AF-A0A7V1TVZ8-F1
#
_entry.id   AF-A0A7V1TVZ8-F1
#
_cell.length_a   1.000
_cell.length_b   1.000
_cell.length_c   1.000
_cell.angle_alpha   90.00
_cell.angle_beta   90.00
_cell.angle_gamma   90.00
#
_symmetry.space_group_name_H-M   'P 1'
#
loop_
_entity.id
_entity.type
_entity.pdbx_description
1 polymer ?
#
loop_
_entity_poly.entity_id
_entity_poly.type
_entity_poly.pdbx_seq_one_letter_code
_entity_poly.pdbx_strand_id
1 'polypeptide(L)'
;MAVRDPIALLLKEHEEALTKLQLLKKSATEIKKKGYSEKSFRALLKAVEYVDEEVRVHNKHEEDALFPIVERYVDGPTSTLRDDHIKMSKLYKKLSYSIKAMKENPDDKIARQELVESAEAIVQLMVNHIHKENYILFPMVQRFVSKEELREVAKKLL
;
A
#
# COMPACT_ATOMS: atom_id res chain seq x y z
N MET A 1 20.55 -2.60 22.15
CA MET A 1 20.26 -1.89 20.88
C MET A 1 19.13 -0.91 21.15
N ALA A 2 19.24 0.34 20.69
CA ALA A 2 18.12 1.27 20.80
C ALA A 2 16.93 0.67 20.02
N VAL A 3 15.79 0.51 20.69
CA VAL A 3 14.57 0.06 20.03
C VAL A 3 14.17 1.17 19.06
N ARG A 4 14.18 0.87 17.76
CA ARG A 4 13.81 1.81 16.70
C ARG A 4 12.34 2.21 16.90
N ASP A 5 12.03 3.50 16.81
CA ASP A 5 10.64 3.97 16.93
C ASP A 5 9.80 3.31 15.82
N PRO A 6 8.80 2.48 16.17
CA PRO A 6 8.02 1.75 15.17
C PRO A 6 7.19 2.69 14.30
N ILE A 7 6.75 3.84 14.83
CA ILE A 7 5.97 4.81 14.05
C ILE A 7 6.86 5.51 13.03
N ALA A 8 8.10 5.85 13.41
CA ALA A 8 9.07 6.41 12.47
C ALA A 8 9.44 5.41 11.35
N LEU A 9 9.44 4.10 11.65
CA LEU A 9 9.65 3.06 10.64
C LEU A 9 8.48 2.98 9.65
N LEU A 10 7.25 2.87 10.14
CA LEU A 10 6.04 2.81 9.30
C LEU A 10 5.89 4.08 8.43
N LEU A 11 6.20 5.26 8.98
CA LEU A 11 6.23 6.51 8.22
C LEU A 11 7.25 6.49 7.07
N LYS A 12 8.43 5.90 7.29
CA LYS A 12 9.47 5.77 6.27
C LYS A 12 9.02 4.80 5.15
N GLU A 13 8.38 3.71 5.51
CA GLU A 13 7.77 2.78 4.55
C GLU A 13 6.70 3.48 3.70
N HIS A 14 5.91 4.40 4.29
CA HIS A 14 4.96 5.22 3.54
C HIS A 14 5.61 6.17 2.54
N GLU A 15 6.72 6.81 2.88
CA GLU A 15 7.47 7.67 1.94
C GLU A 15 7.98 6.88 0.72
N GLU A 16 8.48 5.67 0.97
CA GLU A 16 8.95 4.75 -0.06
C GLU A 16 7.78 4.28 -0.94
N ALA A 17 6.67 3.85 -0.34
CA ALA A 17 5.46 3.44 -1.05
C ALA A 17 4.91 4.57 -1.93
N LEU A 18 4.82 5.80 -1.42
CA LEU A 18 4.34 6.97 -2.18
C LEU A 18 5.16 7.23 -3.44
N THR A 19 6.49 7.09 -3.35
CA THR A 19 7.39 7.24 -4.51
C THR A 19 7.07 6.22 -5.61
N LYS A 20 6.71 5.00 -5.23
CA LYS A 20 6.42 3.90 -6.17
C LYS A 20 5.02 3.99 -6.73
N LEU A 21 4.06 4.47 -5.94
CA LEU A 21 2.71 4.79 -6.41
C LEU A 21 2.74 5.90 -7.47
N GLN A 22 3.65 6.87 -7.37
CA GLN A 22 3.86 7.85 -8.45
C GLN A 22 4.32 7.20 -9.75
N LEU A 23 5.23 6.22 -9.67
CA LEU A 23 5.68 5.46 -10.85
C LEU A 23 4.53 4.62 -11.45
N LEU A 24 3.73 3.96 -10.61
CA LEU A 24 2.54 3.21 -11.03
C LEU A 24 1.55 4.13 -11.76
N LYS A 25 1.20 5.27 -11.14
CA LYS A 25 0.29 6.28 -11.71
C LYS A 25 0.78 6.79 -13.06
N LYS A 26 2.06 7.16 -13.15
CA LYS A 26 2.67 7.68 -14.38
C LYS A 26 2.64 6.63 -15.50
N SER A 27 2.97 5.38 -15.17
CA SER A 27 3.01 4.28 -16.15
C SER A 27 1.60 3.92 -16.66
N ALA A 28 0.62 3.82 -15.76
CA ALA A 28 -0.78 3.61 -16.11
C ALA A 28 -1.34 4.76 -16.97
N THR A 29 -1.02 6.01 -16.62
CA THR A 29 -1.44 7.19 -17.39
C THR A 29 -0.86 7.19 -18.81
N GLU A 30 0.42 6.82 -18.96
CA GLU A 30 1.07 6.70 -20.27
C GLU A 30 0.38 5.62 -21.11
N ILE A 31 0.10 4.44 -20.54
CA ILE A 31 -0.61 3.35 -21.21
C ILE A 31 -2.02 3.78 -21.63
N LYS A 32 -2.74 4.50 -20.76
CA LYS A 32 -4.08 5.03 -21.03
C LYS A 32 -4.09 6.00 -22.21
N LYS A 33 -3.11 6.91 -22.28
CA LYS A 33 -3.06 7.99 -23.28
C LYS A 33 -2.47 7.55 -24.62
N LYS A 34 -1.43 6.73 -24.59
CA LYS A 34 -0.62 6.40 -25.78
C LYS A 34 -0.77 4.94 -26.22
N GLY A 35 -1.52 4.14 -25.47
CA GLY A 35 -1.59 2.70 -25.68
C GLY A 35 -0.40 1.95 -25.07
N TYR A 36 -0.33 0.66 -25.37
CA TYR A 36 0.75 -0.19 -24.88
C TYR A 36 2.09 0.24 -25.47
N SER A 37 3.12 0.28 -24.63
CA SER A 37 4.51 0.25 -25.07
C SER A 37 5.29 -0.64 -24.11
N GLU A 38 6.30 -1.34 -24.59
CA GLU A 38 7.11 -2.20 -23.74
C GLU A 38 7.77 -1.40 -22.60
N LYS A 39 8.18 -0.16 -22.87
CA LYS A 39 8.77 0.74 -21.87
C LYS A 39 7.79 1.08 -20.73
N SER A 40 6.58 1.53 -21.05
CA SER A 40 5.58 1.90 -20.04
C SER A 40 5.08 0.67 -19.28
N PHE A 41 4.95 -0.46 -19.97
CA PHE A 41 4.55 -1.72 -19.33
C PHE A 41 5.62 -2.25 -18.37
N ARG A 42 6.90 -2.27 -18.77
CA ARG A 42 8.01 -2.66 -17.87
C ARG A 42 8.11 -1.74 -16.65
N ALA A 43 7.89 -0.43 -16.81
CA ALA A 43 7.87 0.51 -15.69
C ALA A 43 6.71 0.22 -14.72
N LEU A 44 5.53 -0.12 -15.24
CA LEU A 44 4.39 -0.54 -14.43
C LEU A 44 4.70 -1.83 -13.66
N LEU A 45 5.26 -2.85 -14.31
CA LEU A 45 5.60 -4.12 -13.64
C LEU A 45 6.55 -3.90 -12.44
N LYS A 46 7.59 -3.08 -12.62
CA LYS A 46 8.53 -2.73 -11.54
C LYS A 46 7.84 -2.00 -10.38
N ALA A 47 6.86 -1.14 -10.67
CA ALA A 47 6.11 -0.46 -9.63
C ALA A 47 5.21 -1.45 -8.86
N VAL A 48 4.54 -2.35 -9.56
CA VAL A 48 3.63 -3.33 -8.95
C VAL A 48 4.37 -4.33 -8.07
N GLU A 49 5.48 -4.89 -8.55
CA GLU A 49 6.30 -5.85 -7.80
C GLU A 49 6.71 -5.29 -6.43
N TYR A 50 7.21 -4.05 -6.43
CA TYR A 50 7.66 -3.39 -5.21
C TYR A 50 6.52 -3.08 -4.25
N VAL A 51 5.42 -2.50 -4.77
CA VAL A 51 4.32 -2.08 -3.89
C VAL A 51 3.57 -3.30 -3.33
N ASP A 52 3.38 -4.37 -4.09
CA ASP A 52 2.63 -5.54 -3.63
C ASP A 52 3.35 -6.32 -2.52
N GLU A 53 4.68 -6.42 -2.56
CA GLU A 53 5.47 -7.02 -1.49
C GLU A 53 5.52 -6.15 -0.23
N GLU A 54 5.90 -4.88 -0.38
CA GLU A 54 6.04 -3.98 0.77
C GLU A 54 4.72 -3.72 1.49
N VAL A 55 3.62 -3.54 0.74
CA VAL A 55 2.29 -3.33 1.35
C VAL A 55 1.86 -4.55 2.15
N ARG A 56 2.14 -5.77 1.69
CA ARG A 56 1.78 -6.97 2.47
C ARG A 56 2.55 -7.05 3.79
N VAL A 57 3.84 -6.74 3.77
CA VAL A 57 4.67 -6.73 4.98
C VAL A 57 4.23 -5.61 5.92
N HIS A 58 4.03 -4.41 5.39
CA HIS A 58 3.54 -3.24 6.12
C HIS A 58 2.21 -3.52 6.82
N ASN A 59 1.19 -3.94 6.07
CA ASN A 59 -0.13 -4.23 6.63
C ASN A 59 -0.07 -5.32 7.71
N LYS A 60 0.85 -6.30 7.57
CA LYS A 60 1.08 -7.32 8.60
C LYS A 60 1.68 -6.73 9.87
N HIS A 61 2.67 -5.84 9.75
CA HIS A 61 3.21 -5.12 10.90
C HIS A 61 2.12 -4.34 11.63
N GLU A 62 1.26 -3.66 10.89
CA GLU A 62 0.16 -2.93 11.50
C GLU A 62 -0.85 -3.86 12.18
N GLU A 63 -1.34 -4.89 11.49
CA GLU A 63 -2.38 -5.77 11.99
C GLU A 63 -1.92 -6.66 13.16
N ASP A 64 -0.68 -7.16 13.14
CA ASP A 64 -0.16 -8.09 14.16
C ASP A 64 0.50 -7.37 15.35
N ALA A 65 0.99 -6.14 15.14
CA ALA A 65 1.73 -5.40 16.15
C ALA A 65 1.04 -4.12 16.60
N LEU A 66 0.73 -3.18 15.69
CA LEU A 66 0.26 -1.86 16.07
C LEU A 66 -1.23 -1.83 16.44
N PHE A 67 -2.11 -2.35 15.60
CA PHE A 67 -3.55 -2.30 15.77
C PHE A 67 -4.01 -2.95 17.10
N PRO A 68 -3.47 -4.10 17.55
CA PRO A 68 -3.84 -4.67 18.84
C PRO A 68 -3.51 -3.79 20.05
N ILE A 69 -2.53 -2.88 19.92
CA ILE A 69 -2.23 -1.88 20.95
C ILE A 69 -3.22 -0.72 20.85
N VAL A 70 -3.47 -0.20 19.65
CA VAL A 70 -4.43 0.89 19.40
C VAL A 70 -5.82 0.55 19.92
N GLU A 71 -6.27 -0.68 19.69
CA GLU A 71 -7.59 -1.18 20.09
C GLU A 71 -7.79 -1.24 21.61
N ARG A 72 -6.73 -1.12 22.41
CA ARG A 72 -6.85 -0.95 23.88
C ARG A 72 -7.34 0.44 24.26
N TYR A 73 -7.21 1.42 23.36
CA TYR A 73 -7.49 2.84 23.63
C TYR A 73 -8.70 3.37 22.88
N VAL A 74 -8.92 2.91 21.64
CA VAL A 74 -9.97 3.42 20.77
C VAL A 74 -10.55 2.30 19.90
N ASP A 75 -11.88 2.19 19.89
CA ASP A 75 -12.61 1.30 18.99
C ASP A 75 -12.87 1.95 17.63
N GLY A 76 -12.70 1.19 16.55
CA GLY A 76 -13.19 1.55 15.20
C GLY A 76 -12.15 1.93 14.14
N PRO A 77 -11.14 2.80 14.40
CA PRO A 77 -10.18 3.24 13.38
C PRO A 77 -9.50 2.08 12.65
N THR A 78 -9.07 1.06 13.40
CA THR A 78 -8.36 -0.11 12.87
C THR A 78 -9.26 -1.01 12.02
N SER A 79 -10.58 -1.05 12.27
CA SER A 79 -11.54 -1.78 11.41
C SER A 79 -11.61 -1.17 10.02
N THR A 80 -11.65 0.17 9.94
CA THR A 80 -11.72 0.88 8.66
C THR A 80 -10.43 0.68 7.84
N LEU A 81 -9.27 0.63 8.51
CA LEU A 81 -7.99 0.37 7.86
C LEU A 81 -7.87 -1.07 7.34
N ARG A 82 -8.32 -2.06 8.12
CA ARG A 82 -8.40 -3.47 7.66
C ARG A 82 -9.34 -3.63 6.46
N ASP A 83 -10.46 -2.92 6.42
CA ASP A 83 -11.33 -2.92 5.24
C ASP A 83 -10.60 -2.39 3.99
N ASP A 84 -9.77 -1.36 4.16
CA ASP A 84 -8.94 -0.85 3.08
C ASP A 84 -7.86 -1.86 2.67
N HIS A 85 -7.23 -2.57 3.60
CA HIS A 85 -6.29 -3.68 3.30
C HIS A 85 -6.96 -4.78 2.46
N ILE A 86 -8.18 -5.19 2.82
CA ILE A 86 -8.94 -6.20 2.08
C ILE A 86 -9.28 -5.71 0.67
N LYS A 87 -9.73 -4.46 0.52
CA LYS A 87 -10.01 -3.85 -0.79
C LYS A 87 -8.73 -3.79 -1.63
N MET A 88 -7.61 -3.42 -1.02
CA MET A 88 -6.31 -3.33 -1.67
C MET A 88 -5.88 -4.68 -2.24
N SER A 89 -5.97 -5.74 -1.45
CA SER A 89 -5.66 -7.11 -1.88
C SER A 89 -6.47 -7.56 -3.09
N LYS A 90 -7.77 -7.24 -3.12
CA LYS A 90 -8.66 -7.53 -4.27
C LYS A 90 -8.23 -6.77 -5.52
N LEU A 91 -7.86 -5.50 -5.39
CA LEU A 91 -7.40 -4.68 -6.51
C LEU A 91 -6.05 -5.18 -7.07
N TYR A 92 -5.09 -5.55 -6.21
CA TYR A 92 -3.84 -6.16 -6.66
C TYR A 92 -4.07 -7.46 -7.41
N LYS A 93 -4.98 -8.31 -6.92
CA LYS A 93 -5.35 -9.54 -7.62
C LYS A 93 -5.94 -9.25 -9.01
N LYS A 94 -6.84 -8.26 -9.13
CA LYS A 94 -7.39 -7.83 -10.43
C LYS A 94 -6.28 -7.33 -11.36
N LEU A 95 -5.41 -6.45 -10.87
CA LEU A 95 -4.28 -5.91 -11.64
C LEU A 95 -3.34 -7.03 -12.12
N SER A 96 -3.05 -8.02 -11.27
CA SER A 96 -2.25 -9.20 -11.62
C SER A 96 -2.86 -9.98 -12.81
N TYR A 97 -4.17 -10.20 -12.81
CA TYR A 97 -4.84 -10.87 -13.93
C TYR A 97 -4.72 -10.07 -15.22
N SER A 98 -4.97 -8.75 -15.17
CA SER A 98 -4.83 -7.87 -16.34
C SER A 98 -3.38 -7.80 -16.84
N ILE A 99 -2.39 -7.82 -15.94
CA ILE A 99 -0.97 -7.93 -16.30
C ILE A 99 -0.69 -9.24 -17.04
N LYS A 100 -1.22 -10.37 -16.56
CA LYS A 100 -1.03 -11.67 -17.21
C LYS A 100 -1.63 -11.68 -18.62
N ALA A 101 -2.87 -11.20 -18.76
CA ALA A 101 -3.54 -11.09 -20.07
C ALA A 101 -2.76 -10.18 -21.04
N MET A 102 -2.25 -9.03 -20.57
CA MET A 102 -1.41 -8.14 -21.38
C MET A 102 -0.05 -8.73 -21.78
N LYS A 103 0.50 -9.66 -20.99
CA LYS A 103 1.72 -10.41 -21.36
C LYS A 103 1.45 -11.43 -22.45
N GLU A 104 0.26 -12.06 -22.44
CA GLU A 104 -0.16 -13.03 -23.44
C GLU A 104 -0.59 -12.35 -24.75
N ASN A 105 -1.30 -11.21 -24.66
CA ASN A 105 -1.76 -10.42 -25.79
C ASN A 105 -1.67 -8.91 -25.50
N PRO A 106 -0.60 -8.22 -25.93
CA PRO A 106 -0.45 -6.77 -25.73
C PRO A 106 -1.53 -5.90 -26.39
N ASP A 107 -2.25 -6.44 -27.39
CA ASP A 107 -3.34 -5.75 -28.09
C ASP A 107 -4.71 -5.95 -27.44
N ASP A 108 -4.80 -6.71 -26.34
CA ASP A 108 -6.04 -6.89 -25.58
C ASP A 108 -6.49 -5.56 -24.94
N LYS A 109 -7.47 -4.94 -25.57
CA LYS A 109 -8.02 -3.65 -25.14
C LYS A 109 -8.74 -3.73 -23.79
N ILE A 110 -9.38 -4.87 -23.49
CA ILE A 110 -10.10 -5.08 -22.23
C ILE A 110 -9.09 -5.21 -21.11
N ALA A 111 -8.09 -6.09 -21.27
CA ALA A 111 -7.02 -6.25 -20.29
C ALA A 111 -6.26 -4.94 -20.04
N ARG A 112 -6.00 -4.16 -21.10
CA ARG A 112 -5.36 -2.84 -20.97
C ARG A 112 -6.21 -1.86 -20.16
N GLN A 113 -7.52 -1.82 -20.42
CA GLN A 113 -8.44 -0.96 -19.68
C GLN A 113 -8.50 -1.35 -18.20
N GLU A 114 -8.69 -2.63 -17.90
CA GLU A 114 -8.73 -3.13 -16.53
C GLU A 114 -7.43 -2.90 -15.77
N LEU A 115 -6.28 -3.04 -16.44
CA LEU A 115 -4.97 -2.75 -15.86
C LEU A 115 -4.86 -1.28 -15.45
N VAL A 116 -5.27 -0.36 -16.34
CA VAL A 116 -5.25 1.08 -16.06
C VAL A 116 -6.20 1.42 -14.91
N GLU A 117 -7.43 0.93 -14.95
CA GLU A 117 -8.44 1.20 -13.92
C GLU A 117 -8.01 0.65 -12.55
N SER A 118 -7.45 -0.56 -12.52
CA SER A 118 -6.97 -1.18 -11.28
C SER A 118 -5.77 -0.42 -10.71
N ALA A 119 -4.82 0.02 -11.56
CA ALA A 119 -3.69 0.83 -11.13
C ALA A 119 -4.13 2.21 -10.60
N GLU A 120 -5.08 2.87 -11.26
CA GLU A 120 -5.64 4.15 -10.79
C GLU A 120 -6.36 3.98 -9.43
N ALA A 121 -7.15 2.91 -9.27
CA ALA A 121 -7.85 2.59 -8.03
C ALA A 121 -6.89 2.26 -6.87
N ILE A 122 -5.84 1.49 -7.12
CA ILE A 122 -4.79 1.19 -6.13
C ILE A 122 -4.13 2.47 -5.65
N VAL A 123 -3.69 3.33 -6.59
CA VAL A 123 -3.04 4.61 -6.24
C VAL A 123 -3.97 5.47 -5.39
N GLN A 124 -5.24 5.60 -5.77
CA GLN A 124 -6.19 6.42 -5.03
C GLN A 124 -6.45 5.87 -3.62
N LEU A 125 -6.66 4.55 -3.50
CA LEU A 125 -6.95 3.92 -2.22
C LEU A 125 -5.72 3.97 -1.29
N MET A 126 -4.53 3.67 -1.80
CA MET A 126 -3.28 3.71 -1.02
C MET A 126 -2.97 5.12 -0.50
N VAL A 127 -3.09 6.14 -1.35
CA VAL A 127 -2.83 7.53 -0.94
C VAL A 127 -3.80 7.96 0.16
N ASN A 128 -5.08 7.59 0.04
CA ASN A 128 -6.08 7.89 1.07
C ASN A 128 -5.82 7.11 2.36
N HIS A 129 -5.40 5.85 2.25
CA HIS A 129 -5.08 4.97 3.38
C HIS A 129 -3.88 5.51 4.17
N ILE A 130 -2.75 5.75 3.49
CA ILE A 130 -1.55 6.36 4.07
C ILE A 130 -1.87 7.71 4.72
N HIS A 131 -2.79 8.49 4.14
CA HIS A 131 -3.22 9.75 4.75
C HIS A 131 -3.95 9.54 6.08
N LYS A 132 -4.82 8.53 6.19
CA LYS A 132 -5.49 8.18 7.45
C LYS A 132 -4.48 7.75 8.50
N GLU A 133 -3.48 6.96 8.15
CA GLU A 133 -2.42 6.59 9.09
C GLU A 133 -1.58 7.80 9.52
N ASN A 134 -0.96 8.49 8.55
CA ASN A 134 0.02 9.53 8.84
C ASN A 134 -0.56 10.70 9.63
N TYR A 135 -1.81 11.08 9.35
CA TYR A 135 -2.40 12.30 9.88
C TYR A 135 -3.49 12.07 10.92
N ILE A 136 -3.93 10.82 11.13
CA ILE A 136 -4.97 10.50 12.12
C ILE A 136 -4.48 9.41 13.07
N LEU A 137 -4.19 8.20 12.57
CA LEU A 137 -3.84 7.06 13.43
C LEU A 137 -2.51 7.28 14.16
N PHE A 138 -1.43 7.62 13.45
CA PHE A 138 -0.10 7.74 14.05
C PHE A 138 0.00 8.91 15.05
N PRO A 139 -0.57 10.11 14.78
CA PRO A 139 -0.64 11.16 15.80
C PRO A 139 -1.43 10.75 17.04
N MET A 140 -2.51 9.97 16.88
CA MET A 140 -3.26 9.41 17.99
C MET A 140 -2.39 8.41 18.79
N VAL A 141 -1.68 7.51 18.11
CA VAL A 141 -0.74 6.57 18.75
C VAL A 141 0.31 7.31 19.56
N GLN A 142 0.97 8.32 18.98
CA GLN A 142 2.00 9.11 19.65
C GLN A 142 1.49 9.87 20.89
N ARG A 143 0.18 10.16 20.95
CA ARG A 143 -0.43 10.85 22.08
C ARG A 143 -0.86 9.91 23.22
N PHE A 144 -1.34 8.71 22.90
CA PHE A 144 -2.02 7.85 23.87
C PHE A 144 -1.26 6.58 24.24
N VAL A 145 -0.38 6.09 23.38
CA VAL A 145 0.36 4.83 23.60
C VAL A 145 1.66 5.10 24.36
N SER A 146 1.94 4.28 25.38
CA SER A 146 3.13 4.43 26.21
C SER A 146 4.42 4.04 25.47
N LYS A 147 5.58 4.48 25.99
CA LYS A 147 6.89 4.08 25.44
C LYS A 147 7.11 2.58 25.55
N GLU A 148 6.60 1.96 26.61
CA GLU A 148 6.70 0.51 26.87
C GLU A 148 5.92 -0.27 25.82
N GLU A 149 4.69 0.14 25.50
CA GLU A 149 3.88 -0.50 24.45
C GLU A 149 4.46 -0.27 23.05
N LEU A 150 5.01 0.91 22.76
CA LEU A 150 5.74 1.12 21.49
C LEU A 150 6.97 0.20 21.37
N ARG A 151 7.61 -0.16 22.49
CA ARG A 151 8.66 -1.20 22.47
C ARG A 151 8.09 -2.60 22.22
N GLU A 152 6.87 -2.91 22.66
CA GLU A 152 6.19 -4.17 22.31
C GLU A 152 5.91 -4.25 20.81
N VAL A 153 5.40 -3.15 20.23
CA VAL A 153 5.19 -3.03 18.78
C VAL A 153 6.52 -3.25 18.06
N ALA A 154 7.56 -2.48 18.38
CA ALA A 154 8.84 -2.55 17.70
C ALA A 154 9.51 -3.95 17.74
N LYS A 155 9.30 -4.74 18.79
CA LYS A 155 9.81 -6.12 18.87
C LYS A 155 9.15 -7.07 17.87
N LYS A 156 7.92 -6.77 17.44
CA LYS A 156 7.16 -7.56 16.45
C LYS A 156 7.39 -7.11 15.00
N LEU A 157 8.09 -6.00 14.80
CA LEU A 157 8.50 -5.47 13.48
C LEU A 157 9.90 -5.97 13.06
N LEU A 158 10.53 -6.84 13.86
CA LEU A 158 11.81 -7.50 13.59
C LEU A 158 11.58 -8.90 13.03
#